data_AF-A0A967HGB9-F1
#
_entry.id   AF-A0A967HGB9-F1
#
_cell.length_a   1.000
_cell.length_b   1.000
_cell.length_c   1.000
_cell.angle_alpha   90.00
_cell.angle_beta   90.00
_cell.angle_gamma   90.00
#
_symmetry.space_group_name_H-M   'P 1'
#
loop_
_entity.id
_entity.type
_entity.pdbx_description
1 polymer ?
#
loop_
_entity_poly.entity_id
_entity_poly.type
_entity_poly.pdbx_seq_one_letter_code
_entity_poly.pdbx_strand_id
1 'polypeptide(L)'
;MISDPALLTALLAGITALAFWLDLRYGWARTVGATMLVILFGALLSNLGLVPFTSPVYDAVSGPVTSLAIVWLLFAVDIRDLRDAGPTMLAAFLIAIAATAVGAVTAALLFDGAFAGDAWKMAGVMTGTYAGGSLNFVAVGRELEFPPALFSAATASDAVMTAVWFGATMMVPVWLGRFYPEPKHDHHASRADEALADADPMADHPFFSEAPLRVLDISLLLALGFGLVWAAEAVSEALAGVPSILWLTTFALAVGHTPWVRRLHGAMHLGSLGLH
;
A
#
# COMPACT_ATOMS: atom_id res chain seq x y z
N MET A 1 27.17 -0.04 7.70
CA MET A 1 25.82 -0.08 8.30
C MET A 1 25.59 1.16 9.14
N ILE A 2 24.53 1.89 8.84
CA ILE A 2 24.10 3.08 9.57
C ILE A 2 23.29 2.63 10.79
N SER A 3 23.81 2.92 11.98
CA SER A 3 23.16 2.54 13.24
C SER A 3 22.41 3.71 13.89
N ASP A 4 22.70 4.94 13.47
CA ASP A 4 22.07 6.13 14.02
C ASP A 4 20.62 6.27 13.49
N PRO A 5 19.59 6.32 14.37
CA PRO A 5 18.20 6.38 13.94
C PRO A 5 17.85 7.63 13.12
N ALA A 6 18.45 8.78 13.42
CA ALA A 6 18.18 10.01 12.69
C ALA A 6 18.79 9.97 11.28
N LEU A 7 20.01 9.45 11.15
CA LEU A 7 20.67 9.24 9.87
C LEU A 7 19.92 8.21 9.01
N LEU A 8 19.46 7.12 9.62
CA LEU A 8 18.62 6.12 8.93
C LEU A 8 17.30 6.73 8.46
N THR A 9 16.63 7.52 9.30
CA THR A 9 15.37 8.20 8.92
C THR A 9 15.60 9.19 7.79
N ALA A 10 16.68 9.99 7.85
CA ALA A 10 17.06 10.92 6.79
C ALA A 10 17.37 10.20 5.47
N LEU A 11 18.01 9.03 5.54
CA LEU A 11 18.27 8.19 4.38
C LEU A 11 16.98 7.65 3.76
N LEU A 12 16.07 7.10 4.57
CA LEU A 12 14.77 6.59 4.11
C LEU A 12 13.94 7.71 3.47
N ALA A 13 13.80 8.85 4.15
CA ALA A 13 13.12 10.01 3.58
C ALA A 13 13.81 10.52 2.30
N GLY A 14 15.15 10.46 2.25
CA GLY A 14 15.95 10.86 1.10
C GLY A 14 15.73 9.97 -0.12
N ILE A 15 15.67 8.64 0.06
CA ILE A 15 15.38 7.73 -1.06
C ILE A 15 13.94 7.89 -1.56
N THR A 16 12.98 8.11 -0.66
CA THR A 16 11.58 8.37 -1.03
C THR A 16 11.48 9.69 -1.81
N ALA A 17 12.10 10.76 -1.32
CA ALA A 17 12.15 12.03 -2.05
C ALA A 17 12.85 11.91 -3.41
N LEU A 18 13.95 11.17 -3.50
CA LEU A 18 14.64 10.90 -4.76
C LEU A 18 13.76 10.14 -5.74
N ALA A 19 13.06 9.11 -5.29
CA ALA A 19 12.15 8.31 -6.12
C ALA A 19 11.02 9.16 -6.71
N PHE A 20 10.34 9.97 -5.88
CA PHE A 20 9.31 10.90 -6.36
C PHE A 20 9.88 11.97 -7.30
N TRP A 21 11.07 12.49 -7.01
CA TRP A 21 11.72 13.45 -7.90
C TRP A 21 12.08 12.85 -9.27
N LEU A 22 12.56 11.60 -9.30
CA LEU A 22 12.85 10.88 -10.54
C LEU A 22 11.58 10.62 -11.34
N ASP A 23 10.51 10.17 -10.68
CA ASP A 23 9.18 9.93 -11.26
C ASP A 23 8.62 11.18 -11.95
N LEU A 24 8.73 12.33 -11.26
CA LEU A 24 8.36 13.63 -11.82
C LEU A 24 9.21 14.00 -13.05
N ARG A 25 10.54 13.80 -12.97
CA ARG A 25 11.49 14.36 -13.93
C ARG A 25 11.71 13.52 -15.19
N TYR A 26 11.60 12.19 -15.10
CA TYR A 26 12.01 11.29 -16.18
C TYR A 26 10.88 10.32 -16.59
N GLY A 27 10.56 10.28 -17.89
CA GLY A 27 9.48 9.43 -18.41
C GLY A 27 9.68 7.93 -18.16
N TRP A 28 10.92 7.43 -18.19
CA TRP A 28 11.21 6.02 -17.87
C TRP A 28 11.00 5.71 -16.38
N ALA A 29 11.29 6.67 -15.50
CA ALA A 29 11.07 6.52 -14.06
C ALA A 29 9.56 6.55 -13.77
N ARG A 30 8.81 7.37 -14.52
CA ARG A 30 7.35 7.43 -14.47
C ARG A 30 6.66 6.13 -14.89
N THR A 31 7.18 5.46 -15.91
CA THR A 31 6.66 4.14 -16.28
C THR A 31 6.91 3.07 -15.21
N VAL A 32 7.90 3.27 -14.35
CA VAL A 32 8.24 2.37 -13.24
C VAL A 32 7.47 2.74 -11.97
N GLY A 33 7.24 4.03 -11.72
CA GLY A 33 6.53 4.60 -10.58
C GLY A 33 7.41 4.81 -9.33
N ALA A 34 7.10 5.83 -8.53
CA ALA A 34 7.86 6.17 -7.33
C ALA A 34 8.01 5.01 -6.33
N THR A 35 6.92 4.30 -6.01
CA THR A 35 6.95 3.18 -5.04
C THR A 35 7.96 2.10 -5.44
N MET A 36 8.00 1.73 -6.72
CA MET A 36 8.93 0.71 -7.23
C MET A 36 10.38 1.18 -7.16
N LEU A 37 10.64 2.46 -7.43
CA LEU A 37 11.97 3.06 -7.29
C LEU A 37 12.43 3.04 -5.82
N VAL A 38 11.55 3.34 -4.87
CA VAL A 38 11.86 3.24 -3.43
C VAL A 38 12.25 1.81 -3.05
N ILE A 39 11.48 0.81 -3.51
CA ILE A 39 11.78 -0.61 -3.27
C ILE A 39 13.14 -0.98 -3.87
N LEU A 40 13.43 -0.56 -5.11
CA LEU A 40 14.70 -0.87 -5.78
C LEU A 40 15.91 -0.23 -5.07
N PHE A 41 15.80 1.04 -4.68
CA PHE A 41 16.86 1.72 -3.92
C PHE A 41 17.04 1.09 -2.53
N GLY A 42 15.96 0.79 -1.82
CA GLY A 42 16.01 0.09 -0.54
C GLY A 42 16.70 -1.27 -0.64
N ALA A 43 16.34 -2.07 -1.65
CA ALA A 43 16.98 -3.35 -1.94
C ALA A 43 18.48 -3.19 -2.25
N LEU A 44 18.85 -2.20 -3.06
CA LEU A 44 20.25 -1.92 -3.38
C LEU A 44 21.06 -1.55 -2.13
N LEU A 45 20.55 -0.63 -1.30
CA LEU A 45 21.24 -0.19 -0.09
C LEU A 45 21.36 -1.31 0.95
N SER A 46 20.35 -2.18 1.04
CA SER A 46 20.38 -3.38 1.89
C SER A 46 21.45 -4.37 1.44
N ASN A 47 21.51 -4.68 0.14
CA ASN A 47 22.52 -5.59 -0.42
C ASN A 47 23.96 -5.04 -0.32
N LEU A 48 24.13 -3.72 -0.33
CA LEU A 48 25.43 -3.07 -0.09
C LEU A 48 25.83 -3.03 1.40
N GLY A 49 24.98 -3.50 2.32
CA GLY A 49 25.25 -3.48 3.76
C GLY A 49 25.27 -2.06 4.35
N LEU A 50 24.57 -1.11 3.71
CA LEU A 50 24.50 0.27 4.19
C LEU A 50 23.45 0.45 5.28
N VAL A 51 22.33 -0.27 5.20
CA VAL A 51 21.23 -0.22 6.18
C VAL A 51 21.21 -1.47 7.07
N PRO A 52 20.75 -1.36 8.33
CA PRO A 52 20.60 -2.50 9.22
C PRO A 52 19.36 -3.33 8.88
N PHE A 53 19.33 -4.60 9.33
CA PHE A 53 18.14 -5.45 9.19
C PHE A 53 17.07 -5.16 10.24
N THR A 54 17.47 -4.61 11.39
CA THR A 54 16.59 -4.25 12.49
C THR A 54 16.92 -2.85 12.99
N SER A 55 15.90 -2.06 13.28
CA SER A 55 16.06 -0.70 13.79
C SER A 55 14.73 -0.22 14.39
N PRO A 56 14.75 0.56 15.49
CA PRO A 56 13.56 1.20 16.04
C PRO A 56 12.82 2.09 15.03
N VAL A 57 13.52 2.58 14.00
CA VAL A 57 12.90 3.35 12.91
C VAL A 57 11.92 2.48 12.13
N TYR A 58 12.29 1.22 11.86
CA TYR A 58 11.41 0.29 11.15
C TYR A 58 10.19 -0.06 12.00
N ASP A 59 10.36 -0.25 13.31
CA ASP A 59 9.25 -0.51 14.23
C ASP A 59 8.26 0.67 14.29
N ALA A 60 8.77 1.91 14.25
CA ALA A 60 7.94 3.11 14.18
C ALA A 60 7.18 3.20 12.84
N VAL A 61 7.82 2.83 11.72
CA VAL A 61 7.18 2.82 10.40
C VAL A 61 6.09 1.75 10.34
N SER A 62 6.39 0.51 10.76
CA SER A 62 5.45 -0.62 10.72
C SER A 62 4.36 -0.55 11.79
N GLY A 63 4.52 0.27 12.82
CA GLY A 63 3.53 0.45 13.89
C GLY A 63 2.69 1.73 13.70
N PRO A 64 3.02 2.80 14.43
CA PRO A 64 2.20 4.01 14.47
C PRO A 64 2.08 4.72 13.13
N VAL A 65 3.15 4.80 12.32
CA VAL A 65 3.10 5.49 11.02
C VAL A 65 2.15 4.79 10.06
N THR A 66 2.26 3.46 9.93
CA THR A 66 1.35 2.66 9.10
C THR A 66 -0.10 2.80 9.58
N SER A 67 -0.33 2.77 10.90
CA SER A 67 -1.68 2.92 11.47
C SER A 67 -2.28 4.28 11.15
N LEU A 68 -1.50 5.36 11.25
CA LEU A 68 -1.91 6.70 10.86
C LEU A 68 -2.16 6.83 9.35
N ALA A 69 -1.29 6.23 8.54
CA ALA A 69 -1.45 6.21 7.08
C ALA A 69 -2.80 5.58 6.69
N ILE A 70 -3.16 4.46 7.31
CA ILE A 70 -4.46 3.80 7.12
C ILE A 70 -5.61 4.75 7.51
N VAL A 71 -5.53 5.42 8.67
CA VAL A 71 -6.58 6.36 9.10
C VAL A 71 -6.76 7.50 8.09
N TRP A 72 -5.66 8.14 7.68
CA TRP A 72 -5.73 9.29 6.78
C TRP A 72 -6.15 8.93 5.36
N LEU A 73 -5.76 7.76 4.86
CA LEU A 73 -6.27 7.24 3.60
C LEU A 73 -7.78 6.97 3.69
N LEU A 74 -8.26 6.37 4.79
CA LEU A 74 -9.70 6.13 4.98
C LEU A 74 -10.51 7.40 5.20
N PHE A 75 -9.89 8.48 5.70
CA PHE A 75 -10.52 9.81 5.72
C PHE A 75 -10.65 10.42 4.33
N ALA A 76 -9.71 10.11 3.42
CA ALA A 76 -9.73 10.61 2.05
C ALA A 76 -10.66 9.82 1.12
N VAL A 77 -10.98 8.55 1.45
CA VAL A 77 -11.85 7.68 0.66
C VAL A 77 -13.32 8.08 0.79
N ASP A 78 -14.04 8.09 -0.34
CA ASP A 78 -15.49 8.26 -0.39
C ASP A 78 -16.18 6.92 -0.68
N ILE A 79 -17.00 6.43 0.26
CA ILE A 79 -17.72 5.16 0.07
C ILE A 79 -18.74 5.21 -1.07
N ARG A 80 -19.10 6.40 -1.55
CA ARG A 80 -20.00 6.56 -2.70
C ARG A 80 -19.32 6.11 -3.99
N ASP A 81 -18.00 6.22 -4.08
CA ASP A 81 -17.23 5.74 -5.24
C ASP A 81 -17.36 4.21 -5.39
N LEU A 82 -17.53 3.49 -4.28
CA LEU A 82 -17.80 2.05 -4.29
C LEU A 82 -19.17 1.71 -4.90
N ARG A 83 -20.15 2.60 -4.76
CA ARG A 83 -21.45 2.44 -5.42
C ARG A 83 -21.33 2.67 -6.92
N ASP A 84 -20.54 3.67 -7.32
CA ASP A 84 -20.34 4.04 -8.73
C ASP A 84 -19.54 2.98 -9.49
N ALA A 85 -18.60 2.30 -8.82
CA ALA A 85 -17.91 1.12 -9.35
C ALA A 85 -18.85 -0.02 -9.81
N GLY A 86 -20.01 -0.15 -9.17
CA GLY A 86 -21.03 -1.12 -9.51
C GLY A 86 -20.74 -2.57 -9.07
N PRO A 87 -21.76 -3.44 -9.10
CA PRO A 87 -21.67 -4.80 -8.56
C PRO A 87 -20.70 -5.71 -9.32
N THR A 88 -20.51 -5.47 -10.62
CA THR A 88 -19.61 -6.29 -11.46
C THR A 88 -18.15 -6.11 -11.04
N MET A 89 -17.71 -4.86 -10.81
CA MET A 89 -16.34 -4.58 -10.35
C MET A 89 -16.12 -5.16 -8.96
N LEU A 90 -17.08 -5.00 -8.05
CA LEU A 90 -17.00 -5.56 -6.71
C LEU A 90 -16.95 -7.09 -6.71
N ALA A 91 -17.76 -7.75 -7.55
CA ALA A 91 -17.72 -9.20 -7.70
C ALA A 91 -16.36 -9.68 -8.24
N ALA A 92 -15.80 -9.00 -9.26
CA ALA A 92 -14.48 -9.32 -9.78
C ALA A 92 -13.38 -9.18 -8.70
N PHE A 93 -13.44 -8.10 -7.91
CA PHE A 93 -12.53 -7.89 -6.79
C PHE A 93 -12.64 -8.98 -5.71
N LEU A 94 -13.85 -9.37 -5.33
CA LEU A 94 -14.07 -10.45 -4.36
C LEU A 94 -13.57 -11.81 -4.88
N ILE A 95 -13.78 -12.10 -6.16
CA ILE A 95 -13.23 -13.32 -6.79
C ILE A 95 -11.70 -13.27 -6.77
N ALA A 96 -11.09 -12.12 -7.08
CA ALA A 96 -9.65 -11.95 -7.04
C ALA A 96 -9.09 -12.18 -5.63
N ILE A 97 -9.68 -11.56 -4.60
CA ILE A 97 -9.28 -11.78 -3.19
C ILE A 97 -9.43 -13.25 -2.81
N ALA A 98 -10.55 -13.89 -3.16
CA ALA A 98 -10.78 -15.30 -2.85
C ALA A 98 -9.75 -16.21 -3.53
N ALA A 99 -9.43 -15.95 -4.80
CA ALA A 99 -8.39 -16.69 -5.52
C ALA A 99 -7.01 -16.51 -4.88
N THR A 100 -6.65 -15.28 -4.49
CA THR A 100 -5.42 -15.00 -3.76
C THR A 100 -5.37 -15.74 -2.43
N ALA A 101 -6.46 -15.71 -1.65
CA ALA A 101 -6.54 -16.40 -0.36
C ALA A 101 -6.38 -17.92 -0.54
N VAL A 102 -7.05 -18.51 -1.53
CA VAL A 102 -6.91 -19.94 -1.86
C VAL A 102 -5.47 -20.27 -2.26
N GLY A 103 -4.84 -19.44 -3.10
CA GLY A 103 -3.44 -19.62 -3.50
C GLY A 103 -2.48 -19.54 -2.31
N ALA A 104 -2.64 -18.54 -1.44
CA ALA A 104 -1.83 -18.34 -0.25
C ALA A 104 -2.00 -19.50 0.76
N VAL A 105 -3.23 -19.94 1.01
CA VAL A 105 -3.51 -21.11 1.87
C VAL A 105 -2.92 -22.38 1.27
N THR A 106 -3.08 -22.60 -0.04
CA THR A 106 -2.50 -23.76 -0.72
C THR A 106 -0.98 -23.78 -0.61
N ALA A 107 -0.32 -22.63 -0.79
CA ALA A 107 1.11 -22.50 -0.60
C ALA A 107 1.51 -22.77 0.86
N ALA A 108 0.79 -22.22 1.85
CA ALA A 108 1.06 -22.49 3.25
C ALA A 108 0.93 -23.98 3.60
N LEU A 109 -0.06 -24.69 3.06
CA LEU A 109 -0.22 -26.13 3.27
C LEU A 109 0.89 -26.96 2.60
N LEU A 110 1.35 -26.55 1.41
CA LEU A 110 2.43 -27.22 0.69
C LEU A 110 3.79 -27.02 1.34
N PHE A 111 4.02 -25.84 1.93
CA PHE A 111 5.32 -25.43 2.46
C PHE A 111 5.33 -25.32 4.00
N ASP A 112 4.35 -25.88 4.71
CA ASP A 112 4.20 -25.73 6.17
C ASP A 112 5.48 -26.13 6.93
N GLY A 113 6.12 -27.23 6.51
CA GLY A 113 7.37 -27.71 7.09
C GLY A 113 8.57 -26.76 6.94
N ALA A 114 8.52 -25.81 6.00
CA ALA A 114 9.58 -24.82 5.79
C ALA A 114 9.48 -23.60 6.72
N PHE A 115 8.31 -23.38 7.34
CA PHE A 115 8.03 -22.17 8.13
C PHE A 115 7.81 -22.45 9.62
N ALA A 116 8.22 -23.63 10.11
CA ALA A 116 8.17 -23.98 11.54
C ALA A 116 6.79 -23.74 12.22
N GLY A 117 5.69 -23.87 11.46
CA GLY A 117 4.33 -23.65 11.95
C GLY A 117 3.77 -22.23 11.78
N ASP A 118 4.53 -21.29 11.22
CA ASP A 118 4.08 -19.92 10.90
C ASP A 118 3.58 -19.77 9.44
N ALA A 119 3.44 -20.86 8.68
CA ALA A 119 3.00 -20.82 7.29
C ALA A 119 1.60 -20.22 7.12
N TRP A 120 0.69 -20.48 8.07
CA TRP A 120 -0.64 -19.88 8.07
C TRP A 120 -0.59 -18.34 8.27
N LYS A 121 0.38 -17.84 9.05
CA LYS A 121 0.60 -16.38 9.19
C LYS A 121 1.13 -15.79 7.89
N MET A 122 2.07 -16.48 7.23
CA MET A 122 2.53 -16.09 5.89
C MET A 122 1.35 -16.01 4.90
N ALA A 123 0.45 -16.99 4.90
CA ALA A 123 -0.75 -16.94 4.05
C ALA A 123 -1.64 -15.74 4.37
N GLY A 124 -1.87 -15.44 5.65
CA GLY A 124 -2.63 -14.27 6.07
C GLY A 124 -2.01 -12.95 5.58
N VAL A 125 -0.71 -12.78 5.81
CA VAL A 125 0.04 -11.58 5.42
C VAL A 125 0.08 -11.40 3.90
N MET A 126 0.32 -12.46 3.13
CA MET A 126 0.29 -12.43 1.66
C MET A 126 -1.10 -12.12 1.11
N THR A 127 -2.14 -12.73 1.69
CA THR A 127 -3.53 -12.41 1.32
C THR A 127 -3.84 -10.94 1.59
N GLY A 128 -3.39 -10.41 2.73
CA GLY A 128 -3.51 -8.99 3.07
C GLY A 128 -2.80 -8.09 2.05
N THR A 129 -1.56 -8.42 1.68
CA THR A 129 -0.76 -7.63 0.71
C THR A 129 -1.46 -7.51 -0.62
N TYR A 130 -2.03 -8.59 -1.15
CA TYR A 130 -2.66 -8.56 -2.48
C TYR A 130 -4.12 -8.11 -2.46
N ALA A 131 -4.73 -8.00 -1.28
CA ALA A 131 -6.05 -7.39 -1.12
C ALA A 131 -5.99 -5.85 -0.99
N GLY A 132 -4.90 -5.29 -0.44
CA GLY A 132 -4.82 -3.84 -0.19
C GLY A 132 -3.42 -3.27 0.06
N GLY A 133 -2.37 -3.96 -0.41
CA GLY A 133 -1.00 -3.45 -0.46
C GLY A 133 -0.20 -3.57 0.84
N SER A 134 0.90 -2.82 0.89
CA SER A 134 1.88 -2.84 1.98
C SER A 134 1.30 -2.49 3.35
N LEU A 135 0.33 -1.57 3.43
CA LEU A 135 -0.34 -1.23 4.68
C LEU A 135 -1.10 -2.42 5.27
N ASN A 136 -1.75 -3.23 4.43
CA ASN A 136 -2.43 -4.43 4.86
C ASN A 136 -1.44 -5.54 5.25
N PHE A 137 -0.33 -5.70 4.52
CA PHE A 137 0.74 -6.63 4.90
C PHE A 137 1.25 -6.34 6.31
N VAL A 138 1.58 -5.07 6.57
CA VAL A 138 2.08 -4.62 7.87
C VAL A 138 1.02 -4.81 8.94
N ALA A 139 -0.22 -4.41 8.68
CA ALA A 139 -1.30 -4.48 9.65
C ALA A 139 -1.67 -5.93 10.05
N VAL A 140 -1.81 -6.83 9.06
CA VAL A 140 -2.05 -8.26 9.30
C VAL A 140 -0.83 -8.90 9.97
N GLY A 141 0.38 -8.54 9.54
CA GLY A 141 1.61 -9.04 10.14
C GLY A 141 1.73 -8.69 11.62
N ARG A 142 1.34 -7.47 12.01
CA ARG A 142 1.29 -7.03 13.40
C ARG A 142 0.28 -7.84 14.22
N GLU A 143 -0.94 -7.99 13.69
CA GLU A 143 -2.02 -8.69 14.39
C GLU A 143 -1.73 -10.18 14.58
N LEU A 144 -1.08 -10.81 13.60
CA LEU A 144 -0.72 -12.22 13.67
C LEU A 144 0.59 -12.48 14.43
N GLU A 145 1.24 -11.44 14.94
CA GLU A 145 2.58 -11.52 15.53
C GLU A 145 3.55 -12.25 14.58
N PHE A 146 3.61 -11.78 13.33
CA PHE A 146 4.40 -12.40 12.29
C PHE A 146 5.89 -12.23 12.59
N PRO A 147 6.70 -13.32 12.59
CA PRO A 147 8.10 -13.22 13.00
C PRO A 147 8.90 -12.22 12.15
N PRO A 148 9.73 -11.34 12.75
CA PRO A 148 10.46 -10.31 12.01
C PRO A 148 11.34 -10.86 10.88
N ALA A 149 11.97 -12.02 11.09
CA ALA A 149 12.78 -12.68 10.05
C ALA A 149 11.93 -13.12 8.85
N LEU A 150 10.72 -13.65 9.10
CA LEU A 150 9.80 -14.02 8.03
C LEU A 150 9.17 -12.79 7.37
N PHE A 151 8.92 -11.72 8.13
CA PHE A 151 8.45 -10.44 7.61
C PHE A 151 9.43 -9.88 6.57
N SER A 152 10.71 -9.73 6.94
CA SER A 152 11.74 -9.25 6.01
C SER A 152 11.92 -10.15 4.79
N ALA A 153 11.91 -11.47 5.00
CA ALA A 153 12.01 -12.44 3.91
C ALA A 153 10.80 -12.38 2.95
N ALA A 154 9.59 -12.26 3.50
CA ALA A 154 8.35 -12.13 2.75
C ALA A 154 8.34 -10.84 1.93
N THR A 155 8.68 -9.69 2.52
CA THR A 155 8.77 -8.41 1.79
C THR A 155 9.81 -8.47 0.67
N ALA A 156 10.99 -9.07 0.92
CA ALA A 156 12.00 -9.24 -0.11
C ALA A 156 11.53 -10.15 -1.24
N SER A 157 10.86 -11.27 -0.90
CA SER A 157 10.31 -12.19 -1.90
C SER A 157 9.17 -11.58 -2.71
N ASP A 158 8.33 -10.76 -2.07
CA ASP A 158 7.21 -10.05 -2.71
C ASP A 158 7.71 -9.02 -3.73
N ALA A 159 8.77 -8.27 -3.40
CA ALA A 159 9.40 -7.35 -4.34
C ALA A 159 9.93 -8.07 -5.60
N VAL A 160 10.60 -9.23 -5.42
CA VAL A 160 11.08 -10.05 -6.54
C VAL A 160 9.92 -10.63 -7.35
N MET A 161 8.90 -11.18 -6.68
CA MET A 161 7.73 -11.76 -7.34
C MET A 161 6.95 -10.70 -8.11
N THR A 162 6.81 -9.49 -7.55
CA THR A 162 6.16 -8.36 -8.20
C THR A 162 6.87 -8.00 -9.51
N ALA A 163 8.21 -7.96 -9.54
CA ALA A 163 8.97 -7.73 -10.76
C ALA A 163 8.72 -8.83 -11.82
N VAL A 164 8.71 -10.10 -11.41
CA VAL A 164 8.41 -11.24 -12.29
C VAL A 164 6.97 -11.17 -12.81
N TRP A 165 6.01 -10.86 -11.94
CA TRP A 165 4.59 -10.73 -12.27
C TRP A 165 4.33 -9.61 -13.26
N PHE A 166 4.96 -8.44 -13.09
CA PHE A 166 4.87 -7.36 -14.07
C PHE A 166 5.45 -7.75 -15.42
N GLY A 167 6.61 -8.43 -15.44
CA GLY A 167 7.17 -8.97 -16.67
C GLY A 167 6.21 -9.93 -17.38
N ALA A 168 5.59 -10.83 -16.62
CA ALA A 168 4.61 -11.77 -17.14
C ALA A 168 3.36 -11.07 -17.68
N THR A 169 2.77 -10.15 -16.91
CA THR A 169 1.54 -9.44 -17.31
C THR A 169 1.74 -8.51 -18.51
N MET A 170 2.92 -7.94 -18.70
CA MET A 170 3.24 -7.23 -19.96
C MET A 170 3.39 -8.17 -21.16
N MET A 171 3.89 -9.38 -20.96
CA MET A 171 4.03 -10.37 -22.04
C MET A 171 2.70 -11.02 -22.43
N VAL A 172 1.76 -11.14 -21.49
CA VAL A 172 0.48 -11.84 -21.69
C VAL A 172 -0.35 -11.24 -22.84
N PRO A 173 -0.59 -9.91 -22.94
CA PRO A 173 -1.28 -9.30 -24.08
C PRO A 173 -0.56 -9.54 -25.41
N VAL A 174 0.77 -9.42 -25.44
CA VAL A 174 1.59 -9.69 -26.65
C VAL A 174 1.44 -11.14 -27.10
N TRP A 175 1.34 -12.07 -26.16
CA TRP A 175 1.16 -13.49 -26.44
C TRP A 175 -0.29 -13.81 -26.85
N LEU A 176 -1.29 -13.27 -26.14
CA LEU A 176 -2.71 -13.44 -26.43
C LEU A 176 -3.11 -12.81 -27.77
N GLY A 177 -2.52 -11.68 -28.15
CA GLY A 177 -2.74 -11.03 -29.45
C GLY A 177 -2.35 -11.89 -30.66
N ARG A 178 -1.60 -12.98 -30.45
CA ARG A 178 -1.33 -13.99 -31.49
C ARG A 178 -2.52 -14.91 -31.77
N PHE A 179 -3.39 -15.11 -30.79
CA PHE A 179 -4.52 -16.06 -30.86
C PHE A 179 -5.86 -15.35 -30.93
N TYR A 180 -5.96 -14.16 -30.35
CA TYR A 180 -7.13 -13.31 -30.37
C TYR A 180 -6.74 -11.98 -31.05
N PRO A 181 -7.07 -11.81 -32.34
CA PRO A 181 -6.93 -10.51 -33.00
C PRO A 181 -7.68 -9.47 -32.17
N GLU A 182 -7.06 -8.32 -31.92
CA GLU A 182 -7.70 -7.24 -31.19
C GLU A 182 -9.11 -6.99 -31.74
N PRO A 183 -10.14 -6.92 -30.86
CA PRO A 183 -11.44 -6.40 -31.28
C PRO A 183 -11.19 -5.07 -31.98
N LYS A 184 -11.73 -4.89 -33.20
CA LYS A 184 -11.61 -3.61 -33.90
C LYS A 184 -12.05 -2.51 -32.93
N HIS A 185 -11.11 -1.66 -32.54
CA HIS A 185 -11.39 -0.53 -31.69
C HIS A 185 -12.45 0.32 -32.39
N ASP A 186 -13.70 0.24 -31.93
CA ASP A 186 -14.69 1.26 -32.27
C ASP A 186 -14.10 2.60 -31.81
N HIS A 187 -14.20 3.64 -32.65
CA HIS A 187 -13.61 4.98 -32.49
C HIS A 187 -13.93 5.71 -31.17
N HIS A 188 -14.65 5.08 -30.24
CA HIS A 188 -14.87 5.53 -28.87
C HIS A 188 -13.75 5.14 -27.89
N ALA A 189 -13.07 4.00 -28.09
CA ALA A 189 -11.93 3.60 -27.25
C ALA A 189 -10.68 4.44 -27.55
N SER A 190 -10.46 4.79 -28.83
CA SER A 190 -9.37 5.67 -29.25
C SER A 190 -9.44 7.05 -28.61
N ARG A 191 -10.63 7.56 -28.29
CA ARG A 191 -10.78 8.83 -27.55
C ARG A 191 -10.42 8.72 -26.08
N ALA A 192 -10.58 7.56 -25.45
CA ALA A 192 -10.16 7.35 -24.06
C ALA A 192 -8.64 7.20 -23.99
N ASP A 193 -8.04 6.44 -24.91
CA ASP A 193 -6.59 6.29 -25.01
C ASP A 193 -5.87 7.57 -25.49
N GLU A 194 -6.45 8.32 -26.44
CA GLU A 194 -5.95 9.65 -26.84
C GLU A 194 -6.14 10.67 -25.71
N ALA A 195 -7.25 10.63 -24.96
CA ALA A 195 -7.42 11.50 -23.78
C ALA A 195 -6.45 11.12 -22.62
N LEU A 196 -6.09 9.85 -22.47
CA LEU A 196 -5.07 9.38 -21.53
C LEU A 196 -3.64 9.72 -22.01
N ALA A 197 -3.42 9.84 -23.32
CA ALA A 197 -2.14 10.24 -23.91
C ALA A 197 -1.93 11.76 -23.96
N ASP A 198 -3.01 12.55 -24.09
CA ASP A 198 -3.00 14.03 -24.05
C ASP A 198 -3.20 14.60 -22.64
N ALA A 199 -3.64 13.80 -21.66
CA ALA A 199 -3.62 14.19 -20.26
C ALA A 199 -2.16 14.32 -19.81
N ASP A 200 -1.78 15.49 -19.30
CA ASP A 200 -0.52 15.62 -18.56
C ASP A 200 -0.58 14.61 -17.39
N PRO A 201 0.24 13.54 -17.39
CA PRO A 201 0.17 12.50 -16.37
C PRO A 201 0.39 13.04 -14.96
N MET A 202 0.92 14.27 -14.86
CA MET A 202 1.24 14.97 -13.63
C MET A 202 0.12 15.91 -13.15
N ALA A 203 -0.76 16.40 -14.04
CA ALA A 203 -1.80 17.36 -13.71
C ALA A 203 -2.97 16.73 -12.92
N ASP A 204 -3.25 15.44 -13.14
CA ASP A 204 -4.32 14.70 -12.48
C ASP A 204 -3.83 13.61 -11.50
N HIS A 205 -2.51 13.48 -11.30
CA HIS A 205 -2.00 12.46 -10.36
C HIS A 205 -2.26 12.88 -8.91
N PRO A 206 -2.96 12.08 -8.09
CA PRO A 206 -3.34 12.47 -6.72
C PRO A 206 -2.15 12.87 -5.84
N PHE A 207 -1.00 12.23 -6.05
CA PHE A 207 0.24 12.46 -5.30
C PHE A 207 0.90 13.82 -5.56
N PHE A 208 0.70 14.40 -6.75
CA PHE A 208 1.37 15.63 -7.17
C PHE A 208 0.41 16.82 -7.25
N SER A 209 -0.85 16.61 -6.90
CA SER A 209 -1.84 17.67 -6.78
C SER A 209 -1.44 18.67 -5.69
N GLU A 210 -1.42 19.96 -6.04
CA GLU A 210 -1.22 21.03 -5.08
C GLU A 210 -2.40 21.06 -4.10
N ALA A 211 -2.16 20.72 -2.83
CA ALA A 211 -3.17 20.84 -1.79
C ALA A 211 -2.91 22.08 -0.93
N PRO A 212 -3.95 22.90 -0.66
CA PRO A 212 -3.84 23.99 0.30
C PRO A 212 -3.76 23.41 1.72
N LEU A 213 -2.54 23.11 2.18
CA LEU A 213 -2.29 22.56 3.51
C LEU A 213 -2.33 23.66 4.58
N ARG A 214 -3.34 23.61 5.44
CA ARG A 214 -3.44 24.49 6.61
C ARG A 214 -2.85 23.79 7.83
N VAL A 215 -2.07 24.49 8.63
CA VAL A 215 -1.48 23.96 9.88
C VAL A 215 -2.57 23.41 10.82
N LEU A 216 -3.73 24.07 10.87
CA LEU A 216 -4.89 23.59 11.62
C LEU A 216 -5.38 22.24 11.10
N ASP A 217 -5.53 22.08 9.78
CA ASP A 217 -6.03 20.84 9.18
C ASP A 217 -5.07 19.68 9.49
N ILE A 218 -3.76 19.89 9.33
CA ILE A 218 -2.73 18.89 9.70
C ILE A 218 -2.79 18.55 11.19
N SER A 219 -2.91 19.57 12.06
CA SER A 219 -2.97 19.35 13.51
C SER A 219 -4.20 18.54 13.92
N LEU A 220 -5.35 18.81 13.29
CA LEU A 220 -6.58 18.05 13.50
C LEU A 220 -6.46 16.63 12.96
N LEU A 221 -5.88 16.44 11.78
CA LEU A 221 -5.64 15.11 11.21
C LEU A 221 -4.72 14.26 12.09
N LEU A 222 -3.67 14.86 12.66
CA LEU A 222 -2.80 14.20 13.63
C LEU A 222 -3.55 13.85 14.91
N ALA A 223 -4.26 14.80 15.50
CA ALA A 223 -5.01 14.58 16.74
C ALA A 223 -6.08 13.49 16.59
N LEU A 224 -6.84 13.52 15.49
CA LEU A 224 -7.82 12.49 15.17
C LEU A 224 -7.16 11.16 14.87
N GLY A 225 -6.07 11.15 14.10
CA GLY A 225 -5.32 9.94 13.76
C GLY A 225 -4.85 9.20 15.01
N PHE A 226 -4.08 9.86 15.88
CA PHE A 226 -3.61 9.26 17.13
C PHE A 226 -4.76 8.91 18.08
N GLY A 227 -5.78 9.76 18.17
CA GLY A 227 -6.97 9.50 18.99
C GLY A 227 -7.71 8.23 18.56
N LEU A 228 -7.82 7.98 17.25
CA LEU A 228 -8.44 6.77 16.71
C LEU A 228 -7.59 5.52 16.90
N VAL A 229 -6.27 5.62 16.74
CA VAL A 229 -5.35 4.50 17.04
C VAL A 229 -5.49 4.08 18.50
N TRP A 230 -5.41 5.04 19.42
CA TRP A 230 -5.60 4.78 20.85
C TRP A 230 -6.98 4.20 21.17
N ALA A 231 -8.06 4.76 20.58
CA ALA A 231 -9.41 4.27 20.82
C ALA A 231 -9.60 2.84 20.30
N ALA A 232 -9.01 2.50 19.15
CA ALA A 232 -9.06 1.16 18.59
C ALA A 232 -8.34 0.13 19.46
N GLU A 233 -7.17 0.47 20.00
CA GLU A 233 -6.44 -0.37 20.96
C GLU A 233 -7.24 -0.56 22.26
N ALA A 234 -7.75 0.52 22.85
CA ALA A 234 -8.55 0.45 24.08
C ALA A 234 -9.82 -0.40 23.92
N VAL A 235 -10.49 -0.32 22.77
CA VAL A 235 -11.69 -1.13 22.48
C VAL A 235 -11.31 -2.58 22.21
N SER A 236 -10.21 -2.84 21.51
CA SER A 236 -9.70 -4.19 21.27
C SER A 236 -9.35 -4.92 22.58
N GLU A 237 -8.78 -4.20 23.55
CA GLU A 237 -8.49 -4.73 24.89
C GLU A 237 -9.76 -4.99 25.70
N ALA A 238 -10.76 -4.10 25.60
CA ALA A 238 -12.03 -4.25 26.30
C ALA A 238 -12.93 -5.34 25.70
N LEU A 239 -12.90 -5.52 24.39
CA LEU A 239 -13.69 -6.49 23.63
C LEU A 239 -12.77 -7.55 23.02
N ALA A 240 -12.39 -8.52 23.84
CA ALA A 240 -11.54 -9.63 23.41
C ALA A 240 -12.15 -10.37 22.20
N GLY A 241 -11.30 -10.68 21.22
CA GLY A 241 -11.65 -11.47 20.03
C GLY A 241 -11.79 -10.67 18.73
N VAL A 242 -11.73 -9.33 18.77
CA VAL A 242 -11.69 -8.49 17.56
C VAL A 242 -10.38 -7.69 17.52
N PRO A 243 -9.54 -7.91 16.49
CA PRO A 243 -8.31 -7.15 16.23
C PRO A 243 -8.45 -5.63 16.29
N SER A 244 -7.42 -4.96 16.83
CA SER A 244 -7.34 -3.50 16.87
C SER A 244 -7.48 -2.84 15.49
N ILE A 245 -6.97 -3.48 14.44
CA ILE A 245 -7.02 -2.95 13.08
C ILE A 245 -8.45 -2.87 12.53
N LEU A 246 -9.33 -3.81 12.92
CA LEU A 246 -10.73 -3.79 12.48
C LEU A 246 -11.48 -2.63 13.14
N TRP A 247 -11.21 -2.39 14.43
CA TRP A 247 -11.73 -1.20 15.12
C TRP A 247 -11.19 0.08 14.51
N LEU A 248 -9.89 0.15 14.22
CA LEU A 248 -9.24 1.31 13.64
C LEU A 248 -9.86 1.70 12.30
N THR A 249 -9.95 0.73 11.39
CA THR A 249 -10.52 0.95 10.05
C THR A 249 -12.01 1.32 10.12
N THR A 250 -12.77 0.69 11.03
CA THR A 250 -14.19 1.01 11.25
C THR A 250 -14.38 2.43 11.78
N PHE A 251 -13.62 2.82 12.80
CA PHE A 251 -13.69 4.17 13.36
C PHE A 251 -13.19 5.22 12.37
N ALA A 252 -12.12 4.93 11.63
CA ALA A 252 -11.60 5.82 10.59
C ALA A 252 -12.64 6.07 9.50
N LEU A 253 -13.33 5.03 9.02
CA LEU A 253 -14.42 5.20 8.07
C LEU A 253 -15.59 6.00 8.66
N ALA A 254 -16.04 5.68 9.87
CA ALA A 254 -17.15 6.37 10.51
C ALA A 254 -16.87 7.87 10.73
N VAL A 255 -15.68 8.19 11.25
CA VAL A 255 -15.24 9.57 11.50
C VAL A 255 -14.94 10.29 10.19
N GLY A 256 -14.25 9.64 9.26
CA GLY A 256 -13.91 10.16 7.93
C GLY A 256 -15.12 10.59 7.11
N HIS A 257 -16.24 9.89 7.24
CA HIS A 257 -17.49 10.22 6.53
C HIS A 257 -18.28 11.37 7.16
N THR A 258 -17.84 11.90 8.30
CA THR A 258 -18.46 13.08 8.93
C THR A 258 -18.12 14.33 8.11
N PRO A 259 -19.11 15.20 7.78
CA PRO A 259 -18.89 16.36 6.91
C PRO A 259 -17.85 17.36 7.40
N TRP A 260 -17.49 17.32 8.69
CA TRP A 260 -16.41 18.13 9.26
C TRP A 260 -15.01 17.58 8.90
N VAL A 261 -14.81 16.26 8.99
CA VAL A 261 -13.51 15.62 8.68
C VAL A 261 -13.23 15.64 7.19
N ARG A 262 -14.26 15.46 6.37
CA ARG A 262 -14.16 15.55 4.89
C ARG A 262 -13.70 16.92 4.36
N ARG A 263 -13.82 17.97 5.18
CA ARG A 263 -13.37 19.32 4.83
C ARG A 263 -11.90 19.57 5.18
N LEU A 264 -11.25 18.65 5.88
CA LEU A 264 -9.83 18.75 6.22
C LEU A 264 -9.00 18.42 4.97
N HIS A 265 -8.12 19.33 4.59
CA HIS A 265 -7.22 19.12 3.46
C HIS A 265 -5.96 18.37 3.93
N GLY A 266 -5.40 17.54 3.05
CA GLY A 266 -4.12 16.88 3.28
C GLY A 266 -4.18 15.47 3.86
N ALA A 267 -5.37 14.91 4.10
CA ALA A 267 -5.51 13.51 4.55
C ALA A 267 -4.88 12.53 3.53
N MET A 268 -5.15 12.71 2.23
CA MET A 268 -4.51 11.92 1.19
C MET A 268 -2.98 12.09 1.23
N HIS A 269 -2.49 13.33 1.24
CA HIS A 269 -1.05 13.62 1.24
C HIS A 269 -0.31 12.99 2.42
N LEU A 270 -0.84 13.13 3.63
CA LEU A 270 -0.28 12.50 4.84
C LEU A 270 -0.37 10.97 4.77
N GLY A 271 -1.48 10.42 4.29
CA GLY A 271 -1.66 8.98 4.08
C GLY A 271 -0.67 8.41 3.09
N SER A 272 -0.47 9.08 1.95
CA SER A 272 0.48 8.68 0.92
C SER A 272 1.93 8.79 1.38
N LEU A 273 2.28 9.81 2.16
CA LEU A 273 3.60 9.94 2.76
C LEU A 273 3.89 8.82 3.74
N GLY A 274 2.91 8.42 4.56
CA GLY A 274 3.07 7.29 5.48
C GLY A 274 3.15 5.92 4.78
N LEU A 275 2.78 5.83 3.49
CA LEU A 275 2.81 4.62 2.70
C LEU A 275 4.18 4.36 2.02
N HIS A 276 4.99 5.40 1.79
CA HIS A 276 6.24 5.37 1.01
C HIS A 276 7.48 5.66 1.86
#